data_AF-A0A949MHX1-F1
#
_entry.id   AF-A0A949MHX1-F1
#
_cell.length_a   1.000
_cell.length_b   1.000
_cell.length_c   1.000
_cell.angle_alpha   90.00
_cell.angle_beta   90.00
_cell.angle_gamma   90.00
#
_symmetry.space_group_name_H-M   'P 1'
#
loop_
_entity.id
_entity.type
_entity.pdbx_description
1 polymer ?
#
loop_
_entity_poly.entity_id
_entity_poly.type
_entity_poly.pdbx_seq_one_letter_code
_entity_poly.pdbx_strand_id
1 'polypeptide(L)'
;MKLLPLHALLAAALSIGSLAALADEPAAPSVLVQTQALMQHTLRTTLTGYGVLVPATSSTTTLSAARPGRLTALAVGLGQRVRRGATLATLNADP
;
A
#
# COMPACT_ATOMS: atom_id res chain seq x y z
N MET A 1 -56.12 38.91 67.33
CA MET A 1 -55.80 38.13 68.55
C MET A 1 -54.48 37.42 68.35
N LYS A 2 -53.51 37.75 69.22
CA LYS A 2 -52.27 37.03 69.57
C LYS A 2 -51.20 36.79 68.48
N LEU A 3 -50.28 37.77 68.42
CA LEU A 3 -48.87 37.63 68.05
C LEU A 3 -48.13 36.75 69.08
N LEU A 4 -47.28 35.82 68.62
CA LEU A 4 -46.33 34.99 69.39
C LEU A 4 -44.97 35.03 68.66
N PRO A 5 -43.82 34.88 69.34
CA PRO A 5 -42.97 36.02 69.65
C PRO A 5 -41.62 36.01 68.93
N LEU A 6 -41.18 37.24 68.69
CA LEU A 6 -40.00 37.78 68.01
C LEU A 6 -38.62 37.31 68.56
N HIS A 7 -38.53 36.23 69.34
CA HIS A 7 -37.33 35.87 70.11
C HIS A 7 -36.72 34.51 69.72
N ALA A 8 -37.40 33.70 68.91
CA ALA A 8 -36.84 32.46 68.36
C ALA A 8 -35.91 32.71 67.15
N LEU A 9 -36.07 33.84 66.45
CA LEU A 9 -35.27 34.13 65.25
C LEU A 9 -33.91 34.78 65.57
N LEU A 10 -33.74 35.34 66.76
CA LEU A 10 -32.51 36.04 67.18
C LEU A 10 -31.44 35.09 67.75
N ALA A 11 -31.80 33.83 68.03
CA ALA A 11 -30.91 32.82 68.62
C ALA A 11 -30.25 31.87 67.59
N ALA A 12 -30.59 31.97 66.30
CA ALA A 12 -29.77 31.47 65.19
C ALA A 12 -28.65 32.48 64.85
N ALA A 13 -28.17 33.16 65.89
CA ALA A 13 -26.90 33.81 65.91
C ALA A 13 -25.83 32.81 65.44
N LEU A 14 -24.89 33.35 64.68
CA LEU A 14 -23.50 33.10 65.00
C LEU A 14 -23.03 31.65 64.83
N SER A 15 -23.26 31.08 63.65
CA SER A 15 -22.43 29.98 63.18
C SER A 15 -21.98 30.20 61.74
N ILE A 16 -20.68 30.51 61.63
CA ILE A 16 -19.79 30.00 60.57
C ILE A 16 -20.06 30.65 59.20
N GLY A 17 -19.39 31.74 58.82
CA GLY A 17 -17.96 31.71 58.59
C GLY A 17 -17.62 30.84 57.37
N SER A 18 -17.89 31.32 56.16
CA SER A 18 -17.12 30.93 54.97
C SER A 18 -17.43 31.89 53.82
N LEU A 19 -16.47 32.78 53.55
CA LEU A 19 -16.33 33.47 52.29
C LEU A 19 -15.92 32.40 51.25
N ALA A 20 -16.89 31.81 50.55
CA ALA A 20 -16.62 30.86 49.48
C ALA A 20 -17.13 31.41 48.15
N ALA A 21 -16.18 32.00 47.43
CA ALA A 21 -16.04 31.99 45.98
C ALA A 21 -17.23 32.48 45.13
N LEU A 22 -16.97 33.58 44.41
CA LEU A 22 -17.55 33.86 43.10
C LEU A 22 -17.44 32.59 42.24
N ALA A 23 -18.56 31.92 41.99
CA ALA A 23 -18.62 30.88 40.96
C ALA A 23 -18.74 31.59 39.61
N ASP A 24 -17.59 31.81 38.98
CA ASP A 24 -17.47 31.95 37.53
C ASP A 24 -17.85 30.59 36.95
N GLU A 25 -19.05 30.46 36.38
CA GLU A 25 -19.48 29.25 35.67
C GLU A 25 -18.65 29.15 34.38
N PRO A 26 -17.74 28.17 34.25
CA PRO A 26 -16.99 28.02 33.02
C PRO A 26 -17.96 27.49 31.96
N ALA A 27 -18.21 28.30 30.93
CA ALA A 27 -18.96 27.89 29.75
C ALA A 27 -18.44 26.55 29.24
N ALA A 28 -19.30 25.52 29.23
CA ALA A 28 -18.93 24.17 28.85
C ALA A 28 -18.37 24.15 27.40
N PRO A 29 -17.14 23.62 27.16
CA PRO A 29 -16.57 23.59 25.83
C PRO A 29 -17.30 22.57 24.94
N SER A 30 -18.01 23.07 23.92
CA SER A 30 -18.63 22.25 22.89
C SER A 30 -17.59 21.84 21.85
N VAL A 31 -16.98 20.65 22.01
CA VAL A 31 -16.09 20.08 21.00
C VAL A 31 -16.62 18.71 20.56
N LEU A 32 -16.99 18.59 19.28
CA LEU A 32 -17.39 17.34 18.66
C LEU A 32 -16.14 16.60 18.16
N VAL A 33 -15.58 15.72 19.00
CA VAL A 33 -14.46 14.85 18.60
C VAL A 33 -15.01 13.49 18.18
N GLN A 34 -14.74 13.08 16.95
CA GLN A 34 -14.98 11.72 16.47
C GLN A 34 -13.63 11.01 16.32
N THR A 35 -13.42 9.96 17.09
CA THR A 35 -12.28 9.07 16.94
C THR A 35 -12.71 7.84 16.15
N GLN A 36 -11.77 7.24 15.42
CA GLN A 36 -12.00 6.00 14.71
C GLN A 36 -10.96 4.98 15.18
N ALA A 37 -11.39 3.74 15.38
CA ALA A 37 -10.50 2.67 15.81
C ALA A 37 -9.44 2.40 14.74
N LEU A 38 -8.19 2.20 15.17
CA LEU A 38 -7.12 1.77 14.27
C LEU A 38 -7.44 0.36 13.74
N MET A 39 -7.56 0.24 12.42
CA MET A 39 -7.80 -1.05 11.77
C MET A 39 -6.60 -1.43 10.91
N GLN A 40 -6.19 -2.70 11.00
CA GLN A 40 -5.15 -3.24 10.15
C GLN A 40 -5.76 -3.63 8.80
N HIS A 41 -5.29 -3.00 7.73
CA HIS A 41 -5.68 -3.32 6.36
C HIS A 41 -4.46 -3.52 5.48
N THR A 42 -4.57 -4.45 4.54
CA THR A 42 -3.57 -4.62 3.48
C THR A 42 -3.79 -3.54 2.43
N LEU A 43 -2.82 -2.64 2.28
CA LEU A 43 -2.86 -1.62 1.23
C LEU A 43 -2.61 -2.29 -0.12
N ARG A 44 -3.64 -2.35 -0.97
CA ARG A 44 -3.53 -2.91 -2.32
C ARG A 44 -3.07 -1.83 -3.28
N THR A 45 -1.77 -1.75 -3.50
CA THR A 45 -1.19 -0.88 -4.54
C THR A 45 -1.20 -1.62 -5.87
N THR A 46 -1.81 -1.01 -6.90
CA THR A 46 -1.73 -1.53 -8.27
C THR A 46 -0.52 -0.90 -8.95
N LEU A 47 0.43 -1.72 -9.40
CA LEU A 47 1.60 -1.27 -10.16
C LEU A 47 1.42 -1.67 -11.63
N THR A 48 1.57 -0.70 -12.53
CA THR A 48 1.60 -0.98 -13.97
C THR A 48 3.05 -1.12 -14.40
N GLY A 49 3.42 -2.31 -14.88
CA GLY A 49 4.74 -2.58 -15.44
C GLY A 49 4.70 -2.62 -16.96
N TYR A 50 5.73 -2.07 -17.60
CA TYR A 50 6.00 -2.26 -19.03
C TYR A 50 7.18 -3.21 -19.18
N GLY A 51 7.12 -4.06 -20.20
CA GLY A 51 8.18 -5.03 -20.47
C GLY A 51 8.25 -5.34 -21.96
N VAL A 52 9.30 -6.05 -22.34
CA VAL A 52 9.54 -6.51 -23.71
C VAL A 52 9.54 -8.03 -23.75
N LEU A 53 9.06 -8.59 -24.86
CA LEU A 53 9.14 -10.02 -25.11
C LEU A 53 10.53 -10.35 -25.64
N VAL A 54 11.25 -11.19 -24.89
CA VAL A 54 12.55 -11.72 -25.30
C VAL A 54 12.48 -13.25 -25.38
N PRO A 55 13.20 -13.87 -26.33
CA PRO A 55 13.36 -15.32 -26.31
C PRO A 55 13.94 -15.78 -24.97
N ALA A 56 13.49 -16.93 -24.47
CA ALA A 56 14.11 -17.52 -23.29
C ALA A 56 15.60 -17.75 -23.54
N THR A 57 16.44 -17.48 -22.55
CA THR A 57 17.91 -17.56 -22.68
C THR A 57 18.40 -18.94 -23.11
N SER A 58 17.69 -20.00 -22.75
CA SER A 58 17.95 -21.39 -23.15
C SER A 58 17.41 -21.78 -24.53
N SER A 59 16.65 -20.90 -25.20
CA SER A 59 15.99 -21.18 -26.48
C SER A 59 16.71 -20.58 -27.70
N THR A 60 17.90 -20.01 -27.49
CA THR A 60 18.76 -19.49 -28.56
C THR A 60 19.95 -20.43 -28.73
N THR A 61 20.20 -20.89 -29.95
CA THR A 61 21.33 -21.76 -30.26
C THR A 61 22.06 -21.25 -31.49
N THR A 62 23.37 -21.03 -31.34
CA THR A 62 24.25 -20.76 -32.47
C THR A 62 24.77 -22.08 -33.01
N LEU A 63 24.59 -22.31 -34.31
CA LEU A 63 25.09 -23.50 -34.98
C LEU A 63 26.34 -23.12 -35.77
N SER A 64 27.42 -23.89 -35.57
CA SER A 64 28.67 -23.76 -36.31
C SER A 64 28.99 -25.08 -37.02
N ALA A 65 29.68 -24.98 -38.15
CA ALA A 65 30.18 -26.17 -38.83
C ALA A 65 31.34 -26.78 -38.03
N ALA A 66 31.36 -28.11 -37.89
CA ALA A 66 32.41 -28.81 -37.17
C ALA A 66 33.76 -28.82 -37.92
N ARG A 67 33.72 -28.63 -39.24
CA ARG A 67 34.88 -28.61 -40.13
C ARG A 67 34.73 -27.48 -41.15
N PRO A 68 35.84 -26.94 -41.68
CA PRO A 68 35.79 -26.02 -42.81
C PRO A 68 35.19 -26.72 -44.03
N GLY A 69 34.51 -25.93 -44.86
CA GLY A 69 33.84 -26.44 -46.04
C GLY A 69 33.18 -25.32 -46.84
N ARG A 70 32.61 -25.67 -47.99
CA ARG A 70 31.86 -24.75 -48.85
C ARG A 70 30.36 -24.91 -48.59
N LEU A 71 29.67 -23.79 -48.38
CA LEU A 71 28.21 -23.75 -48.36
C LEU A 71 27.69 -24.01 -49.77
N THR A 72 26.89 -25.07 -49.95
CA THR A 72 26.33 -25.46 -51.25
C THR A 72 24.87 -25.06 -51.40
N ALA A 73 24.12 -25.00 -50.31
CA ALA A 73 22.73 -24.55 -50.30
C ALA A 73 22.36 -23.90 -48.97
N LEU A 74 21.47 -22.90 -49.03
CA LEU A 74 20.81 -22.31 -47.88
C LEU A 74 19.31 -22.55 -48.03
N ALA A 75 18.74 -23.34 -47.12
CA ALA A 75 17.33 -23.73 -47.18
C ALA A 75 16.40 -22.78 -46.42
N VAL A 76 16.97 -21.94 -45.53
CA VAL A 76 16.21 -21.06 -44.64
C VAL A 76 16.83 -19.65 -44.64
N GLY A 77 15.98 -18.63 -44.79
CA GLY A 77 16.34 -17.21 -44.70
C GLY A 77 16.12 -16.61 -43.31
N LEU A 78 16.61 -15.38 -43.12
CA LEU A 78 16.47 -14.66 -41.85
C LEU A 78 15.00 -14.45 -41.49
N GLY A 79 14.68 -14.61 -40.20
CA GLY A 79 13.32 -14.43 -39.66
C GLY A 79 12.33 -15.56 -39.98
N GLN A 80 12.72 -16.55 -40.79
CA GLN A 80 11.86 -17.72 -41.01
C GLN A 80 11.76 -18.60 -39.77
N ARG A 81 10.54 -19.07 -39.50
CA ARG A 81 10.27 -20.03 -38.43
C ARG A 81 10.68 -21.42 -38.88
N VAL A 82 11.47 -22.10 -38.05
CA VAL A 82 11.91 -23.48 -38.27
C VAL A 82 11.48 -24.38 -37.13
N ARG A 83 11.43 -25.68 -37.39
CA ARG A 83 11.19 -26.71 -36.39
C ARG A 83 12.45 -27.53 -36.17
N ARG A 84 12.54 -28.20 -35.03
CA ARG A 84 13.62 -29.15 -34.75
C ARG A 84 13.70 -30.19 -35.88
N GLY A 85 14.91 -30.42 -36.40
CA GLY A 85 15.17 -31.33 -37.51
C GLY A 85 15.00 -30.74 -38.90
N ALA A 86 14.59 -29.47 -39.04
CA ALA A 86 14.56 -28.80 -40.33
C ALA A 86 15.99 -28.59 -40.87
N THR A 87 16.18 -28.83 -42.16
CA THR A 87 17.42 -28.49 -42.86
C THR A 87 17.55 -26.98 -42.96
N LEU A 88 18.64 -26.43 -42.43
CA LEU A 88 18.93 -24.99 -42.49
C LEU A 88 19.84 -24.64 -43.67
N ALA A 89 20.88 -25.46 -43.87
CA ALA A 89 21.91 -25.28 -44.88
C ALA A 89 22.54 -26.64 -45.23
N THR A 90 23.16 -26.71 -46.41
CA THR A 90 23.99 -27.85 -46.84
C THR A 90 25.41 -27.35 -47.03
N LEU A 91 26.36 -28.06 -46.42
CA LEU A 91 27.79 -27.78 -46.53
C LEU A 91 28.51 -29.00 -47.12
N ASN A 92 29.45 -28.74 -48.03
CA ASN A 92 30.42 -29.73 -48.47
C ASN A 92 31.71 -29.51 -47.68
N ALA A 93 32.04 -30.46 -46.79
CA ALA A 93 33.27 -30.39 -46.00
C ALA A 93 34.49 -30.71 -46.88
N ASP A 94 35.57 -29.95 -46.70
CA ASP A 94 36.87 -30.30 -47.29
C ASP A 94 37.44 -31.50 -46.49
N PRO A 95 37.88 -32.60 -47.12
CA PRO A 95 38.39 -33.80 -46.43
C PRO A 95 39.52 -33.53 -45.42
#